data_AF-A0A352JTC8-F1
#
_entry.id   AF-A0A352JTC8-F1
#
_cell.length_a   1.000
_cell.length_b   1.000
_cell.length_c   1.000
_cell.angle_alpha   90.00
_cell.angle_beta   90.00
_cell.angle_gamma   90.00
#
_symmetry.space_group_name_H-M   'P 1'
#
loop_
_entity.id
_entity.type
_entity.pdbx_description
1 polymer ?
#
loop_
_entity_poly.entity_id
_entity_poly.type
_entity_poly.pdbx_seq_one_letter_code
_entity_poly.pdbx_strand_id
1 'polypeptide(L)'
;GSYDWQLGGALSRSTCASELFASLYYRTNGTNDYRYHYGDAALYNLGGQWPLTDWLTSSVQINGRYASRDSDHNDVVANTGGWVTYLSPGFKVSLSRLSGVYAAVQIPIYQKLFGVQTEKAVLSTGISFQL
;
A
#
# COMPACT_ATOMS: atom_id res chain seq x y z
N GLY A 1 -21.23 11.86 -4.74
CA GLY A 1 -19.87 11.27 -4.58
C GLY A 1 -18.92 12.36 -4.12
N SER A 2 -17.81 12.03 -3.45
CA SER A 2 -16.84 13.02 -2.95
C SER A 2 -15.67 13.22 -3.91
N TYR A 3 -15.04 14.39 -3.82
CA TYR A 3 -13.73 14.64 -4.41
C TYR A 3 -12.65 14.38 -3.36
N ASP A 4 -11.63 13.59 -3.71
CA ASP A 4 -10.49 13.30 -2.86
C ASP A 4 -9.21 13.81 -3.54
N TRP A 5 -8.29 14.37 -2.76
CA TRP A 5 -7.01 14.87 -3.24
C TRP A 5 -5.87 14.08 -2.61
N GLN A 6 -4.84 13.79 -3.40
CA GLN A 6 -3.64 13.11 -2.90
C GLN A 6 -2.38 13.87 -3.34
N LEU A 7 -1.48 14.06 -2.40
CA LEU A 7 -0.15 14.65 -2.63
C LEU A 7 0.91 13.73 -2.01
N GLY A 8 2.06 13.61 -2.65
CA GLY A 8 3.17 12.88 -2.06
C GLY A 8 4.41 12.86 -2.94
N GLY A 9 5.39 12.10 -2.49
CA GLY A 9 6.66 11.93 -3.17
C GLY A 9 7.10 10.47 -3.15
N ALA A 10 7.87 10.09 -4.16
CA ALA A 10 8.55 8.82 -4.24
C ALA A 10 10.01 9.05 -4.63
N LEU A 11 10.89 8.21 -4.08
CA LEU A 11 12.31 8.18 -4.38
C LEU A 11 12.68 6.74 -4.67
N SER A 12 13.50 6.51 -5.69
CA SER A 12 14.12 5.22 -5.92
C SER A 12 15.60 5.38 -6.24
N ARG A 13 16.36 4.34 -5.91
CA ARG A 13 17.78 4.23 -6.20
C ARG A 13 18.06 2.84 -6.76
N SER A 14 18.39 2.80 -8.04
CA SER A 14 18.91 1.61 -8.68
C SER A 14 20.40 1.47 -8.38
N THR A 15 20.80 0.28 -7.98
CA THR A 15 22.18 -0.18 -7.87
C THR A 15 22.44 -1.20 -8.99
N CYS A 16 23.65 -1.77 -9.07
CA CYS A 16 24.12 -2.60 -10.19
C CYS A 16 23.10 -3.65 -10.70
N ALA A 17 22.27 -4.21 -9.80
CA ALA A 17 21.11 -5.03 -10.18
C ALA A 17 19.85 -4.79 -9.31
N SER A 18 19.96 -4.14 -8.16
CA SER A 18 18.87 -4.05 -7.18
C SER A 18 18.29 -2.65 -7.10
N GLU A 19 17.00 -2.54 -6.78
CA GLU A 19 16.32 -1.27 -6.60
C GLU A 19 15.86 -1.12 -5.16
N LEU A 20 16.13 0.03 -4.57
CA LEU A 20 15.52 0.46 -3.31
C LEU A 20 14.55 1.60 -3.60
N PHE A 21 13.38 1.58 -2.97
CA PHE A 21 12.37 2.61 -3.17
C PHE A 21 11.68 2.98 -1.86
N ALA A 22 11.24 4.23 -1.82
CA ALA A 22 10.51 4.82 -0.72
C ALA A 22 9.42 5.75 -1.27
N SER A 23 8.26 5.78 -0.63
CA SER A 23 7.21 6.74 -0.95
C SER A 23 6.41 7.13 0.27
N LEU A 24 5.87 8.34 0.24
CA LEU A 24 4.95 8.86 1.24
C LEU A 24 3.89 9.70 0.51
N TYR A 25 2.63 9.41 0.78
CA TYR A 25 1.48 10.13 0.25
C TYR A 25 0.52 10.50 1.36
N TYR A 26 -0.04 11.69 1.29
CA TYR A 26 -1.15 12.15 2.12
C TYR A 26 -2.38 12.34 1.23
N ARG A 27 -3.51 11.81 1.67
CA ARG A 27 -4.80 11.89 0.98
C ARG A 27 -5.80 12.62 1.88
N THR A 28 -6.30 13.74 1.40
CA THR A 28 -7.46 14.41 1.99
C THR A 28 -8.71 13.90 1.29
N ASN A 29 -9.69 13.41 2.05
CA ASN A 29 -10.95 12.97 1.43
C ASN A 29 -12.03 14.03 1.63
N GLY A 30 -12.97 14.08 0.71
CA GLY A 30 -14.11 14.99 0.79
C GLY A 30 -15.29 14.40 1.56
N THR A 31 -16.25 15.28 1.85
CA THR A 31 -17.59 14.86 2.30
C THR A 31 -18.45 14.51 1.10
N ASN A 32 -19.24 13.44 1.19
CA ASN A 32 -20.21 13.08 0.16
C ASN A 32 -21.57 13.79 0.36
N ASP A 33 -22.51 13.57 -0.57
CA ASP A 33 -23.85 14.21 -0.54
C ASP A 33 -24.70 13.78 0.67
N TYR A 34 -24.32 12.72 1.37
CA TYR A 34 -24.96 12.23 2.60
C TYR A 34 -24.33 12.77 3.88
N ARG A 35 -23.43 13.76 3.78
CA ARG A 35 -22.67 14.33 4.91
C ARG A 35 -21.74 13.32 5.61
N TYR A 36 -21.35 12.26 4.90
CA TYR A 36 -20.33 11.33 5.34
C TYR A 36 -18.96 11.80 4.85
N HIS A 37 -18.01 11.92 5.78
CA HIS A 37 -16.64 12.34 5.51
C HIS A 37 -15.68 11.19 5.82
N TYR A 38 -14.97 10.72 4.80
CA TYR A 38 -13.95 9.70 4.97
C TYR A 38 -12.71 10.29 5.65
N GLY A 39 -12.15 9.61 6.63
CA GLY A 39 -10.97 10.06 7.35
C GLY A 39 -9.74 10.14 6.44
N ASP A 40 -9.07 11.30 6.45
CA ASP A 40 -7.80 11.53 5.77
C ASP A 40 -6.79 10.41 6.05
N ALA A 41 -5.92 10.14 5.09
CA ALA A 41 -4.97 9.03 5.20
C ALA A 41 -3.55 9.41 4.78
N ALA A 42 -2.58 8.97 5.57
CA ALA A 42 -1.17 8.91 5.18
C ALA A 42 -0.81 7.47 4.79
N LEU A 43 -0.16 7.31 3.64
CA LEU A 43 0.32 6.03 3.13
C LEU A 43 1.84 6.12 2.95
N TYR A 44 2.57 5.13 3.44
CA TYR A 44 4.01 5.03 3.23
C TYR A 44 4.38 3.66 2.71
N ASN A 45 5.41 3.61 1.87
CA ASN A 45 6.00 2.36 1.39
C ASN A 45 7.51 2.49 1.40
N LEU A 46 8.18 1.44 1.85
CA LEU A 46 9.63 1.27 1.78
C LEU A 46 9.89 -0.13 1.25
N GLY A 47 10.82 -0.29 0.32
CA GLY A 47 11.07 -1.62 -0.22
C GLY A 47 12.35 -1.76 -1.00
N GLY A 48 12.67 -3.01 -1.28
CA GLY A 48 13.78 -3.41 -2.11
C GLY A 48 13.41 -4.54 -3.06
N GLN A 49 14.06 -4.57 -4.21
CA GLN A 49 13.98 -5.65 -5.19
C GLN A 49 15.39 -6.11 -5.55
N TRP A 50 15.60 -7.42 -5.57
CA TRP A 50 16.88 -8.05 -5.87
C TRP A 50 16.67 -9.15 -6.91
N PRO A 51 17.23 -9.01 -8.13
CA PRO A 51 17.32 -10.10 -9.08
C PRO A 51 18.10 -11.25 -8.46
N LEU A 52 17.49 -12.43 -8.43
CA LEU A 52 18.14 -13.68 -8.02
C LEU A 52 18.70 -14.41 -9.24
N THR A 53 18.03 -14.30 -10.39
CA THR A 53 18.43 -14.79 -11.71
C THR A 53 17.89 -13.86 -12.79
N ASP A 54 18.19 -14.13 -14.06
CA ASP A 54 17.67 -13.35 -15.20
C ASP A 54 16.13 -13.39 -15.34
N TRP A 55 15.48 -14.40 -14.75
CA TRP A 55 14.04 -14.60 -14.83
C TRP A 55 13.32 -14.48 -13.47
N LEU A 56 14.05 -14.35 -12.36
CA LEU A 56 13.47 -14.29 -11.01
C LEU A 56 13.99 -13.09 -10.23
N THR A 57 13.07 -12.25 -9.78
CA THR A 57 13.35 -11.12 -8.88
C THR A 57 12.62 -11.34 -7.56
N SER A 58 13.34 -11.24 -6.44
CA SER A 58 12.76 -11.21 -5.11
C SER A 58 12.50 -9.77 -4.65
N SER A 59 11.55 -9.59 -3.75
CA SER A 59 11.22 -8.29 -3.17
C SER A 59 10.79 -8.41 -1.72
N VAL A 60 11.09 -7.38 -0.95
CA VAL A 60 10.58 -7.21 0.41
C VAL A 60 10.15 -5.76 0.56
N GLN A 61 8.95 -5.54 1.09
CA GLN A 61 8.42 -4.21 1.32
C GLN A 61 7.85 -4.08 2.73
N ILE A 62 7.87 -2.86 3.24
CA ILE A 62 7.11 -2.41 4.41
C ILE A 62 6.11 -1.39 3.89
N ASN A 63 4.83 -1.70 3.99
CA ASN A 63 3.74 -0.87 3.50
C ASN A 63 2.89 -0.47 4.71
N GLY A 64 2.50 0.79 4.83
CA GLY A 64 1.67 1.21 5.95
C GLY A 64 0.68 2.29 5.60
N ARG A 65 -0.38 2.32 6.39
CA ARG A 65 -1.48 3.26 6.28
C ARG A 65 -1.87 3.72 7.66
N TYR A 66 -1.88 5.03 7.85
CA TYR A 66 -2.59 5.69 8.94
C TYR A 66 -3.81 6.39 8.34
N ALA A 67 -4.99 6.12 8.88
CA ALA A 67 -6.22 6.83 8.50
C ALA A 67 -6.90 7.41 9.74
N SER A 68 -7.38 8.64 9.63
CA SER A 68 -8.28 9.25 10.61
C SER A 68 -9.60 8.47 10.64
N ARG A 69 -10.38 8.67 11.72
CA ARG A 69 -11.75 8.11 11.77
C ARG A 69 -12.63 8.83 10.75
N ASP A 70 -13.61 8.10 10.24
CA ASP A 70 -14.67 8.68 9.44
C ASP A 70 -15.64 9.45 10.34
N SER A 71 -16.37 10.40 9.76
CA SER A 71 -17.46 11.09 10.43
C SER A 71 -18.74 11.07 9.60
N ASP A 72 -19.88 10.95 10.29
CA ASP A 72 -21.22 11.00 9.71
C ASP A 72 -22.01 12.09 10.43
N HIS A 73 -22.46 13.12 9.73
CA HIS A 73 -23.13 14.28 10.35
C HIS A 73 -22.32 14.92 11.51
N ASN A 74 -20.98 14.88 11.42
CA ASN A 74 -19.99 15.29 12.45
C ASN A 74 -19.85 14.34 13.65
N ASP A 75 -20.59 13.24 13.69
CA ASP A 75 -20.40 12.19 14.69
C ASP A 75 -19.32 11.22 14.22
N VAL A 76 -18.44 10.85 15.14
CA VAL A 76 -17.34 9.92 14.86
C VAL A 76 -17.89 8.52 14.62
N VAL A 77 -17.57 7.93 13.46
CA VAL A 77 -18.01 6.57 13.14
C VAL A 77 -17.10 5.57 13.85
N ALA A 78 -17.70 4.68 14.64
CA ALA A 78 -16.97 3.61 15.32
C ALA A 78 -16.36 2.63 14.30
N ASN A 79 -15.24 2.00 14.67
CA ASN A 79 -14.58 0.97 13.85
C ASN A 79 -14.15 1.47 12.46
N THR A 80 -13.68 2.72 12.36
CA THR A 80 -13.13 3.28 11.11
C THR A 80 -11.73 3.83 11.34
N GLY A 81 -10.85 3.70 10.33
CA GLY A 81 -9.48 4.19 10.39
C GLY A 81 -8.56 3.47 11.38
N GLY A 82 -7.45 4.13 11.69
CA GLY A 82 -6.36 3.62 12.52
C GLY A 82 -5.08 3.40 11.74
N TRP A 83 -4.12 2.73 12.37
CA TRP A 83 -2.80 2.45 11.79
C TRP A 83 -2.61 0.95 11.56
N VAL A 84 -2.21 0.59 10.35
CA VAL A 84 -1.66 -0.73 10.04
C VAL A 84 -0.33 -0.61 9.30
N THR A 85 0.61 -1.50 9.64
CA THR A 85 1.86 -1.72 8.90
C THR A 85 1.96 -3.18 8.52
N TYR A 86 2.31 -3.42 7.26
CA TYR A 86 2.51 -4.73 6.67
C TYR A 86 3.98 -4.96 6.34
N LEU A 87 4.44 -6.19 6.53
CA LEU A 87 5.64 -6.73 5.89
C LEU A 87 5.19 -7.57 4.69
N SER A 88 5.79 -7.30 3.53
CA SER A 88 5.35 -7.84 2.25
C SER A 88 6.49 -8.50 1.49
N PRO A 89 6.85 -9.76 1.79
CA PRO A 89 7.71 -10.54 0.90
C PRO A 89 6.98 -10.86 -0.41
N GLY A 90 7.71 -10.88 -1.52
CA GLY A 90 7.18 -11.23 -2.82
C GLY A 90 8.25 -11.59 -3.84
N PHE A 91 7.80 -12.12 -4.98
CA PHE A 91 8.65 -12.47 -6.10
C PHE A 91 7.98 -12.14 -7.43
N LYS A 92 8.79 -11.88 -8.45
CA LYS A 92 8.38 -11.68 -9.84
C LYS A 92 9.15 -12.66 -10.72
N VAL A 93 8.41 -13.38 -11.57
CA VAL A 93 8.94 -14.27 -12.60
C VAL A 93 8.74 -13.61 -13.96
N SER A 94 9.84 -13.33 -14.66
CA SER A 94 9.83 -12.83 -16.03
C SER A 94 9.57 -13.98 -17.00
N LEU A 95 8.43 -13.96 -17.69
CA LEU A 95 8.07 -14.98 -18.69
C LEU A 95 8.66 -14.65 -20.06
N SER A 96 8.83 -13.37 -20.35
CA SER A 96 9.49 -12.86 -21.55
C SER A 96 10.10 -11.48 -21.26
N ARG A 97 10.70 -10.84 -22.27
CA ARG A 97 11.16 -9.44 -22.15
C ARG A 97 10.01 -8.45 -21.92
N LEU A 98 8.77 -8.84 -22.19
CA LEU A 98 7.59 -7.96 -22.17
C LEU A 98 6.56 -8.36 -21.12
N SER A 99 6.70 -9.54 -20.49
CA SER A 99 5.68 -10.08 -19.61
C SER A 99 6.26 -10.79 -18.39
N GLY A 100 5.51 -10.78 -17.30
CA GLY A 100 5.88 -11.47 -16.09
C GLY A 100 4.69 -11.67 -15.16
N VAL A 101 4.85 -12.57 -14.20
CA VAL A 101 3.89 -12.83 -13.13
C VAL A 101 4.54 -12.44 -11.81
N TYR A 102 3.76 -11.88 -10.90
CA TYR A 102 4.22 -11.59 -9.55
C TYR A 102 3.27 -12.18 -8.51
N ALA A 103 3.83 -12.48 -7.34
CA ALA A 103 3.10 -12.84 -6.15
C ALA A 103 3.73 -12.18 -4.92
N ALA A 104 2.92 -11.71 -3.99
CA ALA A 104 3.36 -11.12 -2.73
C ALA A 104 2.34 -11.42 -1.63
N VAL A 105 2.81 -11.55 -0.39
CA VAL A 105 1.94 -11.72 0.77
C VAL A 105 2.14 -10.53 1.70
N GLN A 106 1.09 -9.75 1.94
CA GLN A 106 1.13 -8.66 2.91
C GLN A 106 0.72 -9.21 4.27
N ILE A 107 1.62 -9.17 5.24
CA ILE A 107 1.41 -9.71 6.58
C ILE A 107 1.35 -8.53 7.55
N PRO A 108 0.24 -8.30 8.27
CA PRO A 108 0.17 -7.17 9.20
C PRO A 108 1.09 -7.44 10.40
N ILE A 109 2.15 -6.63 10.52
CA ILE A 109 3.15 -6.71 11.60
C ILE A 109 2.89 -5.70 12.72
N TYR A 110 2.08 -4.68 12.46
CA TYR A 110 1.62 -3.72 13.45
C TYR A 110 0.20 -3.28 13.14
N GLN A 111 -0.65 -3.25 14.16
CA GLN A 111 -2.03 -2.80 14.06
C GLN A 111 -2.42 -2.01 15.31
N LYS A 112 -2.86 -0.77 15.11
CA LYS A 112 -3.52 0.06 16.11
C LYS A 112 -4.75 0.67 15.46
N LEU A 113 -5.77 -0.17 15.32
CA LEU A 113 -7.03 0.19 14.68
C LEU A 113 -7.97 0.80 15.70
N PHE A 114 -8.84 1.69 15.24
CA PHE A 114 -9.83 2.27 16.14
C PHE A 114 -10.99 1.30 16.32
N GLY A 115 -11.29 0.93 17.57
CA GLY A 115 -12.38 0.00 17.89
C GLY A 115 -12.01 -1.46 17.70
N VAL A 116 -12.98 -2.29 17.35
CA VAL A 116 -12.86 -3.76 17.22
C VAL A 116 -12.63 -4.16 15.76
N GLN A 117 -11.44 -3.86 15.24
CA GLN A 117 -11.04 -4.20 13.89
C GLN A 117 -9.78 -5.08 13.92
N THR A 118 -9.59 -5.89 12.89
CA THR A 118 -8.37 -6.69 12.73
C THR A 118 -8.10 -6.94 11.25
N GLU A 119 -6.94 -6.49 10.81
CA GLU A 119 -6.39 -6.79 9.49
C GLU A 119 -5.76 -8.18 9.48
N LYS A 120 -5.87 -8.85 8.33
CA LYS A 120 -5.35 -10.20 8.10
C LYS A 120 -4.33 -10.18 6.97
N ALA A 121 -3.61 -11.30 6.82
CA ALA A 121 -2.69 -11.45 5.71
C ALA A 121 -3.45 -11.46 4.37
N VAL A 122 -2.88 -10.79 3.36
CA VAL A 122 -3.45 -10.70 2.01
C VAL A 122 -2.45 -11.26 1.01
N LEU A 123 -2.86 -12.26 0.23
CA LEU A 123 -2.12 -12.73 -0.93
C LEU A 123 -2.50 -11.89 -2.14
N SER A 124 -1.50 -11.35 -2.84
CA SER A 124 -1.66 -10.62 -4.09
C SER A 124 -0.91 -11.35 -5.19
N THR A 125 -1.57 -11.56 -6.33
CA THR A 125 -0.97 -12.15 -7.53
C THR A 125 -1.39 -11.36 -8.75
N GLY A 126 -0.52 -11.22 -9.74
CA GLY A 126 -0.90 -10.53 -10.96
C GLY A 126 0.07 -10.74 -12.12
N ILE A 127 -0.33 -10.24 -13.28
CA ILE A 127 0.43 -10.30 -14.52
C ILE A 127 0.83 -8.87 -14.88
N SER A 128 2.08 -8.66 -15.27
CA SER A 128 2.60 -7.38 -15.74
C SER A 128 2.97 -7.47 -17.21
N PHE A 129 2.62 -6.44 -17.99
CA PHE A 129 3.04 -6.27 -19.38
C PHE A 129 3.79 -4.95 -19.54
N GLN A 130 4.86 -4.95 -20.32
CA GLN A 130 5.53 -3.73 -20.80
C GLN A 130 5.23 -3.61 -22.29
N LEU A 131 4.58 -2.51 -22.67
CA LEU A 131 4.22 -2.16 -24.04
C LEU A 131 5.21 -1.13 -24.59
#